data_AF-A0A975GSK5-F1
#
_entry.id   AF-A0A975GSK5-F1
#
_cell.length_a   1.000
_cell.length_b   1.000
_cell.length_c   1.000
_cell.angle_alpha   90.00
_cell.angle_beta   90.00
_cell.angle_gamma   90.00
#
_symmetry.space_group_name_H-M   'P 1'
#
loop_
_entity.id
_entity.type
_entity.pdbx_description
1 polymer ?
#
loop_
_entity_poly.entity_id
_entity_poly.type
_entity_poly.pdbx_seq_one_letter_code
_entity_poly.pdbx_strand_id
1 'polypeptide(L)'
;MSHHHDHDHHDHHHHDHHHHHHEHQSELSFEEKMTKLLEHWVNHNDDHAQNYRDWAEKANENNMAKVSDLLKDAADMTLEISKKFEQATEIMKSK
;
A
#
# COMPACT_ATOMS: atom_id res chain seq x y z
N MET A 1 -25.42 -23.66 -45.54
CA MET A 1 -25.06 -22.35 -46.11
C MET A 1 -25.76 -21.28 -45.29
N SER A 2 -25.00 -20.26 -44.91
CA SER A 2 -25.45 -18.92 -44.51
C SER A 2 -26.30 -18.79 -43.23
N HIS A 3 -25.69 -18.26 -42.18
CA HIS A 3 -26.30 -17.13 -41.47
C HIS A 3 -25.18 -16.17 -41.01
N HIS A 4 -25.08 -15.07 -41.76
CA HIS A 4 -24.36 -13.87 -41.40
C HIS A 4 -25.15 -13.13 -40.32
N HIS A 5 -24.45 -12.63 -39.30
CA HIS A 5 -24.84 -11.39 -38.67
C HIS A 5 -23.64 -10.45 -38.68
N ASP A 6 -23.73 -9.46 -39.57
CA ASP A 6 -23.00 -8.21 -39.53
C ASP A 6 -23.10 -7.57 -38.14
N HIS A 7 -21.95 -7.28 -37.54
CA HIS A 7 -21.83 -6.27 -36.49
C HIS A 7 -20.92 -5.17 -37.01
N ASP A 8 -21.53 -4.28 -37.79
CA ASP A 8 -21.00 -2.95 -38.05
C ASP A 8 -21.55 -2.02 -36.97
N HIS A 9 -20.69 -1.58 -36.05
CA HIS A 9 -20.85 -0.33 -35.32
C HIS A 9 -19.46 0.16 -34.92
N HIS A 10 -18.88 0.93 -35.83
CA HIS A 10 -17.97 2.01 -35.49
C HIS A 10 -18.65 2.96 -34.49
N ASP A 11 -18.04 3.17 -33.33
CA ASP A 11 -18.07 4.49 -32.70
C ASP A 11 -16.77 4.76 -31.95
N HIS A 12 -15.95 5.60 -32.60
CA HIS A 12 -14.75 6.20 -32.05
C HIS A 12 -15.19 7.40 -31.20
N HIS A 13 -15.32 7.21 -29.89
CA HIS A 13 -15.36 8.35 -28.97
C HIS A 13 -13.95 8.67 -28.48
N HIS A 14 -13.26 9.47 -29.29
CA HIS A 14 -12.15 10.32 -28.87
C HIS A 14 -12.71 11.31 -27.84
N HIS A 15 -12.60 10.98 -26.56
CA HIS A 15 -12.81 11.94 -25.49
C HIS A 15 -11.52 12.72 -25.27
N ASP A 16 -11.41 13.83 -26.00
CA ASP A 16 -10.52 14.95 -25.71
C ASP A 16 -11.01 15.61 -24.41
N HIS A 17 -10.63 15.01 -23.26
CA HIS A 17 -10.84 15.63 -21.96
C HIS A 17 -9.66 16.56 -21.67
N HIS A 18 -9.83 17.78 -22.16
CA HIS A 18 -9.55 19.02 -21.45
C HIS A 18 -8.64 18.87 -20.23
N HIS A 19 -7.42 19.43 -20.38
CA HIS A 19 -6.55 19.86 -19.29
C HIS A 19 -7.36 20.54 -18.18
N HIS A 20 -7.73 19.77 -17.16
CA HIS A 20 -8.01 20.35 -15.86
C HIS A 20 -6.68 20.87 -15.34
N HIS A 21 -6.57 22.19 -15.41
CA HIS A 21 -5.74 23.02 -14.57
C HIS A 21 -5.88 22.52 -13.13
N HIS A 22 -5.00 21.62 -12.72
CA HIS A 22 -4.91 21.23 -11.33
C HIS A 22 -4.32 22.43 -10.62
N GLU A 23 -5.23 23.16 -10.00
CA GLU A 23 -4.99 24.16 -8.98
C GLU A 23 -3.78 23.78 -8.13
N HIS A 24 -2.98 24.80 -7.83
CA HIS A 24 -1.97 24.82 -6.75
C HIS A 24 -2.30 23.83 -5.62
N GLN A 25 -1.84 22.59 -5.75
CA GLN A 25 -1.45 21.85 -4.57
C GLN A 25 -0.24 22.62 -4.09
N SER A 26 -0.39 23.34 -2.98
CA SER A 26 0.76 23.85 -2.24
C SER A 26 1.75 22.69 -2.15
N GLU A 27 2.87 22.79 -2.85
CA GLU A 27 3.87 21.74 -2.78
C GLU A 27 4.26 21.63 -1.32
N LEU A 28 3.85 20.53 -0.69
CA LEU A 28 4.22 20.24 0.69
C LEU A 28 5.73 20.42 0.80
N SER A 29 6.17 21.04 1.90
CA SER A 29 7.59 21.14 2.20
C SER A 29 8.20 19.73 2.24
N PHE A 30 9.52 19.65 2.09
CA PHE A 30 10.19 18.37 2.19
C PHE A 30 9.88 17.67 3.52
N GLU A 31 9.84 18.44 4.61
CA GLU A 31 9.52 17.98 5.96
C GLU A 31 8.09 17.44 6.07
N GLU A 32 7.10 18.16 5.51
CA GLU A 32 5.71 17.71 5.48
C GLU A 32 5.53 16.42 4.65
N LYS A 33 6.21 16.34 3.49
CA LYS A 33 6.22 15.12 2.64
C LYS A 33 6.82 13.94 3.40
N MET A 34 7.97 14.14 4.05
CA MET A 34 8.66 13.10 4.81
C MET A 34 7.80 12.59 5.98
N THR A 35 7.19 13.51 6.72
CA THR A 35 6.32 13.16 7.86
C THR A 35 5.14 12.30 7.41
N LYS A 36 4.45 12.70 6.33
CA LYS A 36 3.33 11.92 5.77
C LYS A 36 3.75 10.53 5.28
N LEU A 37 4.93 10.41 4.68
CA LEU A 37 5.45 9.12 4.23
C LEU A 37 5.75 8.18 5.40
N LEU A 38 6.40 8.67 6.45
CA LEU A 38 6.71 7.87 7.64
C LEU A 38 5.44 7.38 8.33
N GLU A 39 4.46 8.26 8.53
CA GLU A 39 3.15 7.89 9.10
C GLU A 39 2.41 6.87 8.22
N HIS A 40 2.44 7.05 6.90
CA HIS A 40 1.85 6.09 5.96
C HIS A 40 2.51 4.71 6.04
N TRP A 41 3.84 4.65 6.12
CA TRP A 41 4.57 3.38 6.23
C TRP A 41 4.36 2.67 7.57
N VAL A 42 4.19 3.40 8.68
CA VAL A 42 3.81 2.80 9.97
C VAL A 42 2.48 2.07 9.84
N ASN A 43 1.44 2.73 9.32
CA ASN A 43 0.13 2.11 9.13
C ASN A 43 0.21 0.87 8.22
N HIS A 44 0.98 0.95 7.13
CA HIS A 44 1.13 -0.17 6.21
C HIS A 44 1.90 -1.35 6.82
N ASN A 45 2.90 -1.06 7.64
CA ASN A 45 3.64 -2.07 8.38
C ASN A 45 2.76 -2.79 9.41
N ASP A 46 1.85 -2.08 10.07
CA ASP A 46 0.89 -2.68 11.00
C ASP A 46 -0.05 -3.67 10.27
N ASP A 47 -0.57 -3.27 9.10
CA ASP A 47 -1.37 -4.14 8.23
C ASP A 47 -0.57 -5.39 7.80
N HIS A 48 0.71 -5.22 7.42
CA HIS A 48 1.58 -6.32 7.07
C HIS A 48 1.86 -7.25 8.25
N ALA A 49 2.21 -6.72 9.42
CA ALA A 49 2.49 -7.50 10.62
C ALA A 49 1.26 -8.32 11.04
N GLN A 50 0.05 -7.74 10.98
CA GLN A 50 -1.18 -8.47 11.26
C GLN A 50 -1.40 -9.59 10.25
N ASN A 51 -1.29 -9.30 8.95
CA ASN A 51 -1.46 -10.32 7.91
C ASN A 51 -0.43 -11.46 8.05
N TYR A 52 0.81 -11.16 8.42
CA TYR A 52 1.83 -12.19 8.65
C TYR A 52 1.45 -13.07 9.84
N ARG A 53 0.93 -12.50 10.93
CA ARG A 53 0.45 -13.28 12.09
C ARG A 53 -0.75 -14.15 11.74
N ASP A 54 -1.72 -13.64 10.99
CA ASP A 54 -2.88 -14.42 10.52
C ASP A 54 -2.44 -15.64 9.70
N TRP A 55 -1.43 -15.46 8.83
CA TRP A 55 -0.86 -16.56 8.06
C TRP A 55 0.04 -17.48 8.87
N ALA A 56 0.70 -16.97 9.91
CA ALA A 56 1.44 -17.79 10.84
C ALA A 56 0.51 -18.75 11.60
N GLU A 57 -0.67 -18.29 12.01
CA GLU A 57 -1.70 -19.13 12.64
C GLU A 57 -2.16 -20.23 11.69
N LYS A 58 -2.54 -19.87 10.46
CA LYS A 58 -2.94 -20.83 9.42
C LYS A 58 -1.82 -21.85 9.12
N ALA A 59 -0.57 -21.41 9.07
CA ALA A 59 0.58 -22.31 8.86
C ALA A 59 0.72 -23.31 10.01
N ASN A 60 0.52 -22.87 11.25
CA ASN A 60 0.56 -23.73 12.41
C ASN A 60 -0.57 -24.78 12.40
N GLU A 61 -1.80 -24.39 12.06
CA GLU A 61 -2.94 -25.30 11.88
C GLU A 61 -2.70 -26.37 10.80
N ASN A 62 -1.84 -26.07 9.82
CA ASN A 62 -1.45 -26.97 8.74
C ASN A 62 -0.14 -27.74 9.04
N ASN A 63 0.27 -27.84 10.30
CA ASN A 63 1.48 -28.54 10.75
C ASN A 63 2.80 -27.98 10.18
N MET A 64 2.82 -26.72 9.76
CA MET A 64 3.99 -26.03 9.23
C MET A 64 4.63 -25.11 10.29
N ALA A 65 4.94 -25.66 11.47
CA ALA A 65 5.38 -24.89 12.64
C ALA A 65 6.57 -23.95 12.35
N LYS A 66 7.60 -24.42 11.65
CA LYS A 66 8.77 -23.57 11.29
C LYS A 66 8.40 -22.37 10.41
N VAL A 67 7.40 -22.51 9.54
CA VAL A 67 6.92 -21.40 8.70
C VAL A 67 6.12 -20.43 9.56
N SER A 68 5.30 -20.94 10.49
CA SER A 68 4.60 -20.11 11.48
C SER A 68 5.58 -19.23 12.27
N ASP A 69 6.66 -19.83 12.78
CA ASP A 69 7.66 -19.12 13.57
C ASP A 69 8.34 -18.01 12.74
N LEU A 70 8.78 -18.33 11.52
CA LEU A 70 9.39 -17.33 10.63
C LEU A 70 8.45 -16.18 10.24
N LEU A 71 7.14 -16.45 10.10
CA LEU A 71 6.15 -15.40 9.83
C LEU A 71 5.90 -14.50 11.05
N LYS A 72 5.94 -15.07 12.26
CA LYS A 72 5.88 -14.28 13.51
C LYS A 72 7.12 -13.40 13.67
N ASP A 73 8.30 -13.96 13.43
CA ASP A 73 9.56 -13.21 13.46
C ASP A 73 9.53 -12.06 12.44
N ALA A 74 9.01 -12.31 11.24
CA ALA A 74 8.83 -11.27 10.23
C ALA A 74 7.87 -10.16 10.69
N ALA A 75 6.74 -10.52 11.32
CA ALA A 75 5.80 -9.54 11.87
C ALA A 75 6.46 -8.66 12.94
N ASP A 76 7.24 -9.27 13.84
CA ASP A 76 7.91 -8.56 14.93
C ASP A 76 9.00 -7.62 14.38
N MET A 77 9.79 -8.08 13.40
CA MET A 77 10.75 -7.21 12.71
C MET A 77 10.08 -6.03 12.00
N THR A 78 8.93 -6.24 11.37
CA THR A 78 8.15 -5.16 10.74
C THR A 78 7.69 -4.12 11.76
N LEU A 79 7.27 -4.54 12.96
CA LEU A 79 6.93 -3.60 14.03
C LEU A 79 8.16 -2.85 14.57
N GLU A 80 9.33 -3.48 14.62
CA GLU A 80 10.58 -2.77 14.95
C GLU A 80 10.92 -1.70 13.90
N ILE A 81 10.63 -1.95 12.62
CA ILE A 81 10.75 -0.94 11.57
C ILE A 81 9.75 0.21 11.82
N SER A 82 8.48 -0.09 12.16
CA SER A 82 7.49 0.94 12.52
C SER A 82 8.00 1.84 13.66
N LYS A 83 8.56 1.27 14.73
CA LYS A 83 9.16 2.05 15.83
C LYS A 83 10.26 3.00 15.36
N LYS A 84 11.06 2.61 14.37
CA LYS A 84 12.08 3.51 13.79
C LYS A 84 11.44 4.65 13.00
N PHE A 85 10.36 4.38 12.27
CA PHE A 85 9.63 5.41 11.54
C PHE A 85 8.93 6.38 12.48
N GLU A 86 8.31 5.90 13.56
CA GLU A 86 7.74 6.75 14.63
C GLU A 86 8.80 7.66 15.25
N GLN A 87 9.98 7.12 15.62
CA GLN A 87 11.10 7.90 16.13
C GLN A 87 11.53 9.00 15.16
N ALA A 88 11.61 8.69 13.87
CA ALA A 88 11.93 9.67 12.83
C ALA A 88 10.84 10.75 12.71
N THR A 89 9.56 10.36 12.76
CA THR A 89 8.41 11.28 12.73
C THR A 89 8.44 12.25 13.90
N GLU A 90 8.74 11.79 15.12
CA GLU A 90 8.84 12.65 16.29
C GLU A 90 9.98 13.68 16.16
N ILE A 91 11.14 13.26 15.64
CA ILE A 91 12.24 14.18 15.34
C ILE A 91 11.78 15.25 14.35
N MET A 92 11.07 14.87 13.28
CA MET A 92 10.56 15.81 12.28
C MET A 92 9.55 16.81 12.85
N LYS A 93 8.67 16.37 13.75
CA LYS A 93 7.65 17.22 14.41
C LYS A 93 8.24 18.16 15.47
N SER A 94 9.40 17.82 16.02
CA SER A 94 10.11 18.62 17.04
C SER A 94 11.06 19.68 16.48
N LYS A 95 11.26 19.72 15.16
CA LYS A 95 12.04 20.75 14.47
C LYS A 95 11.26 22.03 14.28
#